data_AF-W4SE39-F1
#
_entry.id   AF-W4SE39-F1
#
_cell.length_a   1.000
_cell.length_b   1.000
_cell.length_c   1.000
_cell.angle_alpha   90.00
_cell.angle_beta   90.00
_cell.angle_gamma   90.00
#
_symmetry.space_group_name_H-M   'P 1'
#
loop_
_entity.id
_entity.type
_entity.pdbx_description
1 polymer ?
#
loop_
_entity_poly.entity_id
_entity_poly.type
_entity_poly.pdbx_seq_one_letter_code
_entity_poly.pdbx_strand_id
1 'polypeptide(L)'
;MIKTVGGYAADQGLPHSLKVDDFTCHRLVCATNAQLVAERHLIRTFRPIWNNEMGICWGISKHGDAATTRANKRSPWDVMHPGRNWAMAESLEDKMSPDVITTRIAEHFAANPPHRSRARIVRGFLSDFAQNAAMTPSEVVDDDDAVAATVSGELPPTE
;
A
#
# COMPACT_ATOMS: atom_id res chain seq x y z
N MET A 1 -0.55 18.09 -0.14
CA MET A 1 0.45 17.23 0.54
C MET A 1 1.47 16.67 -0.46
N ILE A 2 1.17 15.71 -1.35
CA ILE A 2 2.15 15.27 -2.38
C ILE A 2 2.66 16.45 -3.22
N LYS A 3 1.76 17.30 -3.73
CA LYS A 3 2.11 18.58 -4.40
C LYS A 3 3.04 19.47 -3.57
N THR A 4 2.80 19.52 -2.27
CA THR A 4 3.48 20.42 -1.34
C THR A 4 4.93 20.01 -1.15
N VAL A 5 5.16 18.74 -0.81
CA VAL A 5 6.53 18.23 -0.59
C VAL A 5 7.28 18.04 -1.90
N GLY A 6 6.58 17.70 -2.99
CA GLY A 6 7.15 17.65 -4.33
C GLY A 6 7.65 19.01 -4.80
N GLY A 7 6.83 20.06 -4.65
CA GLY A 7 7.21 21.43 -4.96
C GLY A 7 8.41 21.90 -4.15
N TYR A 8 8.38 21.69 -2.82
CA TYR A 8 9.51 22.02 -1.95
C TYR A 8 10.80 21.33 -2.39
N ALA A 9 10.75 20.01 -2.64
CA ALA A 9 11.92 19.26 -3.08
C ALA A 9 12.46 19.77 -4.43
N ALA A 10 11.59 20.15 -5.36
CA ALA A 10 11.99 20.72 -6.64
C ALA A 10 12.67 22.10 -6.47
N ASP A 11 12.07 22.98 -5.67
CA ASP A 11 12.58 24.34 -5.41
C ASP A 11 13.93 24.32 -4.70
N GLN A 12 14.16 23.33 -3.83
CA GLN A 12 15.40 23.15 -3.08
C GLN A 12 16.44 22.26 -3.80
N GLY A 13 16.13 21.75 -5.00
CA GLY A 13 17.03 20.86 -5.74
C GLY A 13 17.29 19.51 -5.04
N LEU A 14 16.36 19.05 -4.19
CA LEU A 14 16.48 17.77 -3.49
C LEU A 14 16.23 16.60 -4.44
N PRO A 15 16.94 15.47 -4.27
CA PRO A 15 16.74 14.28 -5.10
C PRO A 15 15.37 13.63 -4.82
N HIS A 16 14.89 12.86 -5.79
CA HIS A 16 13.67 12.02 -5.67
C HIS A 16 12.38 12.79 -5.29
N SER A 17 12.20 14.00 -5.82
CA SER A 17 10.95 14.76 -5.65
C SER A 17 9.72 13.97 -6.11
N LEU A 18 8.69 13.92 -5.27
CA LEU A 18 7.42 13.26 -5.56
C LEU A 18 6.59 14.10 -6.54
N LYS A 19 6.28 13.55 -7.72
CA LYS A 19 5.40 14.19 -8.70
C LYS A 19 4.00 13.61 -8.56
N VAL A 20 2.99 14.47 -8.57
CA VAL A 20 1.59 14.02 -8.47
C VAL A 20 1.21 13.09 -9.61
N ASP A 21 1.77 13.33 -10.79
CA ASP A 21 1.48 12.56 -12.00
C ASP A 21 1.95 11.10 -11.89
N ASP A 22 2.80 10.78 -10.91
CA ASP A 22 3.23 9.41 -10.60
C ASP A 22 2.24 8.65 -9.71
N PHE A 23 1.13 9.28 -9.27
CA PHE A 23 0.16 8.70 -8.35
C PHE A 23 -1.22 8.51 -9.00
N THR A 24 -1.81 7.33 -8.75
CA THR A 24 -3.21 7.02 -9.07
C THR A 24 -4.02 6.82 -7.79
N CYS A 25 -5.32 7.10 -7.84
CA CYS A 25 -6.22 6.91 -6.70
C CYS A 25 -7.42 6.04 -7.09
N HIS A 26 -7.64 4.98 -6.31
CA HIS A 26 -8.87 4.18 -6.36
C HIS A 26 -9.66 4.42 -5.08
N ARG A 27 -10.98 4.57 -5.21
CA ARG A 27 -11.89 4.80 -4.09
C ARG A 27 -12.99 3.76 -4.06
N LEU A 28 -13.36 3.32 -2.87
CA LEU A 28 -14.46 2.40 -2.62
C LEU A 28 -15.55 3.16 -1.86
N VAL A 29 -16.80 3.10 -2.36
CA VAL A 29 -17.97 3.60 -1.63
C VAL A 29 -18.48 2.46 -0.76
N CYS A 30 -18.41 2.64 0.55
CA CYS A 30 -18.83 1.64 1.53
C CYS A 30 -20.23 1.96 2.08
N ALA A 31 -20.98 0.93 2.45
CA ALA A 31 -22.14 1.09 3.31
C ALA A 31 -21.72 1.68 4.67
N THR A 32 -22.66 2.33 5.35
CA THR A 32 -22.44 2.87 6.71
C THR A 32 -21.84 1.80 7.62
N ASN A 33 -20.82 2.17 8.40
CA ASN A 33 -20.06 1.30 9.31
C ASN A 33 -19.15 0.23 8.66
N ALA A 34 -19.10 0.11 7.32
CA ALA A 34 -18.20 -0.84 6.65
C ALA A 34 -16.81 -0.27 6.32
N GLN A 35 -16.63 1.06 6.38
CA GLN A 35 -15.37 1.72 6.00
C GLN A 35 -14.15 1.19 6.76
N LEU A 36 -14.23 1.07 8.08
CA LEU A 36 -13.08 0.66 8.91
C LEU A 36 -12.70 -0.81 8.67
N VAL A 37 -13.67 -1.67 8.36
CA VAL A 37 -13.43 -3.08 8.01
C VAL A 37 -12.73 -3.15 6.66
N ALA A 38 -13.23 -2.42 5.66
CA ALA A 38 -12.64 -2.36 4.34
C ALA A 38 -11.20 -1.81 4.38
N GLU A 39 -10.98 -0.70 5.10
CA GLU A 39 -9.66 -0.09 5.28
C GLU A 39 -8.66 -1.06 5.90
N ARG A 40 -9.01 -1.67 7.04
CA ARG A 40 -8.14 -2.65 7.70
C ARG A 40 -7.82 -3.85 6.80
N HIS A 41 -8.81 -4.33 6.04
CA HIS A 41 -8.58 -5.41 5.10
C HIS A 41 -7.58 -5.00 4.01
N LEU A 42 -7.77 -3.83 3.39
CA LEU A 42 -6.86 -3.32 2.36
C LEU A 42 -5.43 -3.11 2.91
N ILE A 43 -5.29 -2.56 4.12
CA ILE A 43 -3.99 -2.38 4.77
C ILE A 43 -3.31 -3.73 5.02
N ARG A 44 -4.06 -4.73 5.51
CA ARG A 44 -3.54 -6.08 5.76
C ARG A 44 -3.09 -6.75 4.46
N THR A 45 -3.85 -6.59 3.39
CA THR A 45 -3.59 -7.22 2.09
C THR A 45 -2.41 -6.57 1.38
N PHE A 46 -2.38 -5.24 1.28
CA PHE A 46 -1.38 -4.53 0.48
C PHE A 46 -0.15 -4.07 1.26
N ARG A 47 -0.23 -4.10 2.60
CA ARG A 47 0.85 -3.69 3.51
C ARG A 47 1.54 -2.36 3.13
N PRO A 48 0.79 -1.29 2.87
CA PRO A 48 1.35 -0.05 2.31
C PRO A 48 2.35 0.63 3.27
N ILE A 49 3.58 0.90 2.81
CA ILE A 49 4.70 1.40 3.63
C ILE A 49 4.45 2.71 4.39
N TRP A 50 3.52 3.52 3.89
CA TRP A 50 3.17 4.84 4.44
C TRP A 50 2.02 4.82 5.47
N ASN A 51 1.44 3.64 5.72
CA ASN A 51 0.43 3.45 6.74
C ASN A 51 1.07 3.21 8.10
N ASN A 52 0.38 3.65 9.16
CA ASN A 52 0.90 3.59 10.53
C ASN A 52 1.16 2.15 10.99
N GLU A 53 0.33 1.22 10.52
CA GLU A 53 0.39 -0.21 10.81
C GLU A 53 1.70 -0.86 10.38
N MET A 54 2.40 -0.31 9.38
CA MET A 54 3.69 -0.85 8.95
C MET A 54 4.85 -0.37 9.83
N GLY A 55 4.73 0.79 10.49
CA GLY A 55 5.81 1.33 11.33
C GLY A 55 7.07 1.75 10.57
N ILE A 56 6.96 2.02 9.26
CA ILE A 56 8.08 2.37 8.37
C ILE A 56 8.07 3.86 8.02
N CYS A 57 7.24 4.27 7.05
CA CYS A 57 7.21 5.63 6.49
C CYS A 57 5.87 6.33 6.82
N TRP A 58 5.41 6.20 8.06
CA TRP A 58 4.11 6.73 8.49
C TRP A 58 4.14 8.25 8.68
N GLY A 59 2.95 8.88 8.66
CA GLY A 59 2.77 10.31 8.91
C GLY A 59 2.23 11.09 7.73
N ILE A 60 1.99 10.44 6.59
CA ILE A 60 1.42 11.05 5.39
C ILE A 60 0.07 11.72 5.67
N SER A 61 -0.78 11.08 6.48
CA SER A 61 -2.10 11.57 6.86
C SER A 61 -2.08 12.55 8.04
N LYS A 62 -0.92 12.95 8.57
CA LYS A 62 -0.89 13.96 9.65
C LYS A 62 -1.28 15.34 9.13
N HIS A 63 -2.05 16.05 9.95
CA HIS A 63 -2.44 17.44 9.75
C HIS A 63 -1.75 18.25 10.84
N GLY A 64 -1.33 19.48 10.54
CA GLY A 64 -0.57 20.28 11.49
C GLY A 64 -1.42 20.74 12.66
N ASP A 65 -1.08 20.29 13.87
CA ASP A 65 -1.25 21.07 15.10
C ASP A 65 0.05 21.89 15.32
N ALA A 66 0.02 22.98 16.08
CA ALA A 66 1.21 23.83 16.26
C ALA A 66 2.39 23.01 16.86
N ALA A 67 3.63 23.37 16.51
CA ALA A 67 4.83 22.68 17.00
C ALA A 67 4.94 22.65 18.54
N THR A 68 4.28 23.58 19.22
CA THR A 68 4.20 23.67 20.68
C THR A 68 3.13 22.76 21.29
N THR A 69 2.19 22.23 20.49
CA THR A 69 0.99 21.60 21.05
C THR A 69 1.27 20.21 21.61
N ARG A 70 2.33 19.53 21.18
CA ARG A 70 2.74 18.20 21.69
C ARG A 70 4.24 18.02 21.39
N ALA A 71 4.97 17.32 22.27
CA ALA A 71 6.37 16.90 22.06
C ALA A 71 6.52 15.85 20.92
N ASN A 72 5.88 16.12 19.79
CA ASN A 72 5.79 15.23 18.65
C ASN A 72 7.06 15.37 17.82
N LYS A 73 7.87 14.32 17.81
CA LYS A 73 8.99 14.19 16.87
C LYS A 73 8.49 14.20 15.41
N ARG A 74 9.33 14.67 14.48
CA ARG A 74 9.09 14.66 13.03
C ARG A 74 8.80 13.24 12.55
N SER A 75 7.72 13.06 11.79
CA SER A 75 7.31 11.72 11.35
C SER A 75 8.29 11.16 10.31
N PRO A 76 8.47 9.83 10.19
CA PRO A 76 9.33 9.25 9.15
C PRO A 76 8.97 9.72 7.74
N TRP A 77 7.68 9.95 7.46
CA TRP A 77 7.26 10.53 6.18
C TRP A 77 7.82 11.95 5.96
N ASP A 78 7.79 12.80 6.99
CA ASP A 78 8.33 14.17 6.92
C ASP A 78 9.86 14.22 6.85
N VAL A 79 10.53 13.20 7.41
CA VAL A 79 11.99 13.03 7.29
C VAL A 79 12.37 12.76 5.83
N MET A 80 11.64 11.86 5.16
CA MET A 80 11.91 11.51 3.77
C MET A 80 11.38 12.54 2.76
N HIS A 81 10.34 13.29 3.13
CA HIS A 81 9.65 14.22 2.25
C HIS A 81 9.45 15.58 2.94
N PRO A 82 10.51 16.41 3.03
CA PRO A 82 10.40 17.74 3.62
C PRO A 82 9.50 18.67 2.79
N GLY A 83 8.98 19.72 3.42
CA GLY A 83 8.17 20.76 2.77
C GLY A 83 6.82 21.05 3.42
N ARG A 84 6.43 20.33 4.47
CA ARG A 84 5.27 20.70 5.29
C ARG A 84 5.72 21.67 6.39
N ASN A 85 5.33 22.93 6.32
CA ASN A 85 5.79 23.99 7.24
C ASN A 85 5.78 23.59 8.73
N TRP A 86 4.73 22.91 9.20
CA TRP A 86 4.60 22.49 10.59
C TRP A 86 5.57 21.37 11.00
N ALA A 87 6.18 20.65 10.06
CA ALA A 87 7.16 19.60 10.29
C ALA A 87 8.62 20.06 10.06
N MET A 88 8.82 21.30 9.59
CA MET A 88 10.14 21.84 9.24
C MET A 88 10.83 22.58 10.39
N ALA A 89 10.19 22.75 11.54
CA ALA A 89 10.81 23.42 12.69
C ALA A 89 12.08 22.67 13.12
N GLU A 90 13.18 23.42 13.29
CA GLU A 90 14.49 22.87 13.71
C GLU A 90 14.45 22.23 15.10
N SER A 91 13.52 22.68 15.96
CA SER A 91 13.29 22.10 17.28
C SER A 91 12.69 20.69 17.25
N LEU A 92 12.21 20.22 16.09
CA LEU A 92 11.66 18.89 15.95
C LEU A 92 12.77 17.86 15.74
N GLU A 93 12.90 16.97 16.71
CA GLU A 93 13.72 15.77 16.55
C GLU A 93 13.08 14.79 15.56
N ASP A 94 13.90 14.08 14.79
CA ASP A 94 13.43 13.01 13.91
C ASP A 94 13.00 11.77 14.70
N LYS A 95 11.88 11.14 14.31
CA LYS A 95 11.50 9.83 14.88
C LYS A 95 12.43 8.72 14.45
N MET A 96 13.00 8.82 13.25
CA MET A 96 13.79 7.79 12.60
C MET A 96 14.69 8.45 11.56
N SER A 97 15.95 8.02 11.45
CA SER A 97 16.86 8.56 10.45
C SER A 97 16.51 8.07 9.03
N PRO A 98 16.89 8.82 7.97
CA PRO A 98 16.68 8.41 6.58
C PRO A 98 17.22 7.01 6.25
N ASP A 99 18.39 6.65 6.79
CA ASP A 99 19.03 5.34 6.54
C ASP A 99 18.22 4.17 7.11
N VAL A 100 17.67 4.34 8.32
CA VAL A 100 16.82 3.32 8.95
C VAL A 100 15.51 3.19 8.19
N ILE A 101 14.92 4.31 7.74
CA ILE A 101 13.70 4.28 6.92
C ILE A 101 13.95 3.54 5.61
N THR A 102 15.04 3.86 4.92
CA THR A 102 15.41 3.24 3.64
C THR A 102 15.66 1.73 3.79
N THR A 103 16.40 1.33 4.82
CA THR A 103 16.64 -0.09 5.13
C THR A 103 15.33 -0.83 5.35
N ARG A 104 14.43 -0.29 6.18
CA ARG A 104 13.13 -0.91 6.47
C ARG A 104 12.23 -0.99 5.24
N ILE A 105 12.26 0.02 4.35
CA ILE A 105 11.52 -0.03 3.08
C ILE A 105 12.05 -1.18 2.20
N ALA A 106 13.37 -1.33 2.10
CA ALA A 106 13.98 -2.39 1.31
C ALA A 106 13.63 -3.80 1.86
N GLU A 107 13.79 -4.00 3.18
CA GLU A 107 13.39 -5.24 3.86
C GLU A 107 11.90 -5.55 3.66
N HIS A 108 11.05 -4.53 3.75
CA HIS A 108 9.62 -4.67 3.57
C HIS A 108 9.26 -5.16 2.17
N PHE A 109 9.81 -4.56 1.12
CA PHE A 109 9.52 -4.96 -0.25
C PHE A 109 10.14 -6.32 -0.61
N ALA A 110 11.24 -6.71 0.02
CA ALA A 110 11.79 -8.06 -0.10
C ALA A 110 10.85 -9.12 0.51
N ALA A 111 10.28 -8.85 1.69
CA ALA A 111 9.36 -9.75 2.37
C ALA A 111 7.91 -9.69 1.82
N ASN A 112 7.52 -8.57 1.23
CA ASN A 112 6.16 -8.27 0.78
C ASN A 112 6.19 -7.68 -0.65
N PRO A 113 6.49 -8.49 -1.67
CA PRO A 113 6.58 -7.99 -3.04
C PRO A 113 5.23 -7.42 -3.50
N PRO A 114 5.23 -6.26 -4.20
CA PRO A 114 3.99 -5.65 -4.69
C PRO A 114 3.19 -6.59 -5.59
N HIS A 115 1.86 -6.57 -5.44
CA HIS A 115 0.97 -7.34 -6.31
C HIS A 115 1.01 -6.81 -7.73
N ARG A 116 1.41 -7.65 -8.70
CA ARG A 116 1.51 -7.29 -10.13
C ARG A 116 0.32 -7.74 -10.97
N SER A 117 -0.63 -8.48 -10.39
CA SER A 117 -1.75 -9.06 -11.13
C SER A 117 -3.06 -8.89 -10.37
N ARG A 118 -4.02 -8.20 -11.00
CA ARG A 118 -5.38 -8.05 -10.48
C ARG A 118 -6.06 -9.39 -10.29
N ALA A 119 -5.89 -10.33 -11.22
CA ALA A 119 -6.45 -11.68 -11.12
C ALA A 119 -5.94 -12.41 -9.87
N ARG A 120 -4.64 -12.28 -9.55
CA ARG A 120 -4.05 -12.86 -8.34
C ARG A 120 -4.59 -12.22 -7.06
N ILE A 121 -4.81 -10.90 -7.06
CA ILE A 121 -5.43 -10.20 -5.92
C ILE A 121 -6.85 -10.73 -5.69
N VAL A 122 -7.67 -10.81 -6.75
CA VAL A 122 -9.06 -11.28 -6.65
C VAL A 122 -9.11 -12.73 -6.18
N ARG A 123 -8.27 -13.62 -6.73
CA ARG A 123 -8.18 -15.01 -6.25
C ARG A 123 -7.80 -15.09 -4.78
N GLY A 124 -6.78 -14.37 -4.35
CA GLY A 124 -6.38 -14.33 -2.93
C GLY A 124 -7.52 -13.84 -2.03
N PHE A 125 -8.24 -12.79 -2.45
CA PHE A 125 -9.40 -12.29 -1.73
C PHE A 125 -10.52 -13.33 -1.60
N LEU A 126 -10.85 -14.04 -2.70
CA LEU A 126 -11.86 -15.09 -2.69
C LEU A 126 -11.44 -16.28 -1.82
N SER A 127 -10.16 -16.67 -1.86
CA SER A 127 -9.61 -17.72 -1.00
C SER A 127 -9.67 -17.35 0.48
N ASP A 128 -9.32 -16.12 0.85
CA ASP A 128 -9.46 -15.62 2.23
C ASP A 128 -10.93 -15.68 2.68
N PHE A 129 -11.87 -15.37 1.79
CA PHE A 129 -13.30 -15.44 2.09
C PHE A 129 -13.78 -16.89 2.26
N ALA A 130 -13.34 -17.78 1.37
CA ALA A 130 -13.63 -19.22 1.43
C ALA A 130 -13.05 -19.87 2.69
N GLN A 131 -11.84 -19.51 3.11
CA GLN A 131 -11.24 -20.03 4.35
C GLN A 131 -12.00 -19.56 5.61
N ASN A 132 -12.47 -18.31 5.63
CA ASN A 132 -13.33 -17.83 6.72
C ASN A 132 -14.73 -18.48 6.69
N ALA A 133 -15.24 -18.84 5.50
CA ALA A 133 -16.50 -19.57 5.35
C ALA A 133 -16.36 -21.06 5.69
N ALA A 134 -15.21 -21.68 5.41
CA ALA A 134 -14.89 -23.09 5.68
C ALA A 134 -14.68 -23.41 7.18
N MET A 135 -14.81 -22.43 8.07
CA MET A 135 -15.16 -22.68 9.48
C MET A 135 -16.62 -23.19 9.65
N THR A 136 -17.38 -23.31 8.56
CA THR A 136 -18.53 -24.20 8.40
C THR A 136 -18.14 -25.36 7.47
N PRO A 137 -18.65 -26.60 7.66
CA PRO A 137 -18.05 -27.80 7.07
C PRO A 137 -17.90 -27.70 5.54
N SER A 138 -16.67 -27.91 5.06
CA SER A 138 -16.21 -27.71 3.68
C SER A 138 -16.91 -28.63 2.67
N GLU A 139 -17.38 -28.06 1.56
CA GLU A 139 -17.52 -28.80 0.29
C GLU A 139 -16.20 -28.70 -0.49
N VAL A 140 -15.76 -29.81 -1.05
CA VAL A 140 -14.55 -29.92 -1.88
C VAL A 140 -14.95 -29.55 -3.31
N VAL A 141 -14.23 -28.60 -3.93
CA VAL A 141 -14.45 -28.23 -5.34
C VAL A 141 -13.23 -28.68 -6.13
N ASP A 142 -13.44 -29.55 -7.12
CA ASP A 142 -12.39 -30.09 -8.00
C ASP A 142 -11.78 -29.03 -8.93
N ASP A 143 -10.52 -29.24 -9.28
CA ASP A 143 -9.65 -28.36 -10.07
C ASP A 143 -9.90 -28.56 -11.58
N ASP A 144 -10.53 -27.58 -12.23
CA ASP A 144 -11.05 -27.69 -13.61
C ASP A 144 -10.06 -27.18 -14.69
N ASP A 145 -8.75 -27.32 -14.46
CA ASP A 145 -7.71 -26.80 -15.37
C ASP A 145 -7.35 -27.76 -16.54
N ALA A 146 -8.13 -28.82 -16.78
CA ALA A 146 -7.88 -29.77 -17.87
C ALA A 146 -8.57 -29.42 -19.21
N VAL A 147 -9.45 -28.43 -19.27
CA VAL A 147 -10.31 -28.20 -20.46
C VAL A 147 -9.73 -27.20 -21.47
N ALA A 148 -8.67 -26.46 -21.12
CA ALA A 148 -8.12 -25.42 -21.99
C ALA A 148 -7.12 -25.93 -23.07
N ALA A 149 -6.74 -27.22 -23.06
CA ALA A 149 -5.71 -27.76 -23.96
C ALA A 149 -6.25 -28.58 -25.15
N THR A 150 -7.56 -28.79 -25.29
CA THR A 150 -8.15 -29.65 -26.35
C THR A 150 -8.73 -28.90 -27.56
N VAL A 151 -8.67 -27.56 -27.60
CA VAL A 151 -9.25 -26.75 -28.71
C VAL A 151 -8.21 -26.42 -29.79
N SER A 152 -7.31 -27.34 -30.13
CA SER A 152 -6.42 -27.21 -31.29
C SER A 152 -5.93 -28.59 -31.76
N GLY A 153 -6.69 -29.21 -32.66
CA GLY A 153 -6.28 -30.48 -33.30
C GLY A 153 -7.21 -30.86 -34.45
N GLU A 154 -6.73 -30.64 -35.66
CA GLU A 154 -7.30 -30.96 -36.98
C GLU A 154 -7.98 -32.35 -37.08
N LEU A 155 -9.11 -32.41 -37.80
CA LEU A 155 -9.75 -33.66 -38.24
C LEU A 155 -9.07 -34.22 -39.50
N PRO A 156 -8.64 -35.50 -39.54
CA PRO A 156 -8.23 -36.15 -40.79
C PRO A 156 -9.43 -36.77 -41.53
N PRO A 157 -9.31 -37.06 -42.84
CA PRO A 157 -10.44 -37.34 -43.73
C PRO A 157 -10.97 -38.76 -43.57
N THR A 158 -12.27 -38.92 -43.76
CA THR A 158 -12.98 -40.21 -43.83
C THR A 158 -12.78 -40.88 -45.19
N GLU A 159 -12.36 -42.14 -45.20
CA GLU A 159 -12.55 -43.10 -46.31
C GLU A 159 -14.04 -43.42 -46.51
#